data_AF-A0AAE8WYV4-F1
#
_entry.id   AF-A0AAE8WYV4-F1
#
_cell.length_a   1.000
_cell.length_b   1.000
_cell.length_c   1.000
_cell.angle_alpha   90.00
_cell.angle_beta   90.00
_cell.angle_gamma   90.00
#
_symmetry.space_group_name_H-M   'P 1'
#
loop_
_entity.id
_entity.type
_entity.pdbx_description
1 polymer ?
#
loop_
_entity_poly.entity_id
_entity_poly.type
_entity_poly.pdbx_seq_one_letter_code
_entity_poly.pdbx_strand_id
1 'polypeptide(L)' 'MNSRVTNPESYIFSAIIYIGKDNFTSNDVAKILIERFSFQKTFFKAKAFTYNQIQRLVRNGLLSKVRKVGVYQYSYSRT' A
#
# COMPACT_ATOMS: atom_id res chain seq x y z
N MET A 1 7.85 -22.18 -5.16
CA MET A 1 7.68 -21.63 -3.81
C MET A 1 6.47 -20.71 -3.77
N ASN A 2 5.32 -21.19 -3.29
CA ASN A 2 4.20 -20.35 -2.90
C ASN A 2 4.43 -19.88 -1.45
N SER A 3 5.36 -18.94 -1.25
CA SER A 3 5.49 -18.28 0.05
C SER A 3 4.31 -17.33 0.19
N ARG A 4 3.18 -17.83 0.72
CA ARG A 4 2.11 -16.96 1.20
C ARG A 4 2.72 -16.03 2.24
N VAL A 5 2.66 -14.74 1.96
CA VAL A 5 3.12 -13.69 2.86
C VAL A 5 2.28 -13.80 4.12
N THR A 6 2.90 -14.15 5.24
CA THR A 6 2.23 -14.47 6.50
C THR A 6 1.54 -13.25 7.12
N ASN A 7 2.03 -12.04 6.86
CA ASN A 7 1.42 -10.80 7.35
C ASN A 7 1.51 -9.67 6.30
N PRO A 8 0.61 -9.64 5.30
CA PRO A 8 0.67 -8.66 4.22
C PRO A 8 0.33 -7.24 4.68
N GLU A 9 -0.45 -7.08 5.75
CA GLU A 9 -0.84 -5.76 6.26
C GLU A 9 0.34 -5.05 6.91
N SER A 10 1.17 -5.76 7.69
CA SER A 10 2.38 -5.17 8.27
C SER A 10 3.34 -4.61 7.23
N TYR A 11 3.54 -5.30 6.09
CA TYR A 11 4.37 -4.75 5.01
C TYR A 11 3.80 -3.45 4.44
N ILE A 12 2.48 -3.37 4.29
CA ILE A 12 1.80 -2.18 3.78
C ILE A 12 1.91 -1.03 4.77
N PHE A 13 1.65 -1.28 6.06
CA PHE A 13 1.79 -0.23 7.08
C PHE A 13 3.23 0.26 7.24
N SER A 14 4.20 -0.65 7.26
CA SER A 14 5.62 -0.26 7.29
C SER A 14 6.00 0.58 6.07
N ALA A 15 5.49 0.23 4.88
CA ALA A 15 5.72 1.03 3.68
C ALA A 15 5.04 2.41 3.74
N ILE A 16 3.82 2.50 4.26
CA ILE A 16 3.11 3.78 4.44
C ILE A 16 3.86 4.68 5.43
N ILE A 17 4.30 4.13 6.57
CA ILE A 17 5.09 4.86 7.58
C ILE A 17 6.39 5.38 6.96
N TYR A 18 7.07 4.54 6.17
CA TYR A 18 8.30 4.93 5.49
C TYR A 18 8.10 6.07 4.48
N ILE A 19 6.94 6.14 3.81
CA ILE A 19 6.62 7.25 2.90
C ILE A 19 6.57 8.58 3.67
N GLY A 20 6.09 8.58 4.92
CA GLY A 20 6.10 9.75 5.80
C GLY A 20 5.22 10.92 5.33
N LYS A 21 4.20 10.65 4.49
CA LYS A 21 3.27 11.65 3.97
C LYS A 21 1.85 11.39 4.46
N ASP A 22 1.08 12.47 4.65
CA ASP A 22 -0.34 12.38 5.02
C ASP A 22 -1.19 11.68 3.96
N ASN A 23 -0.80 11.79 2.70
CA ASN A 23 -1.46 11.16 1.56
C ASN A 23 -0.45 10.40 0.71
N PHE A 24 -0.83 9.22 0.23
CA PHE A 24 0.00 8.36 -0.60
C PHE A 24 -0.82 7.66 -1.69
N THR A 25 -0.15 7.19 -2.73
CA THR A 25 -0.77 6.36 -3.77
C THR A 25 -0.35 4.89 -3.64
N SER A 26 -1.07 4.00 -4.32
CA SER A 26 -0.64 2.60 -4.41
C SER A 26 0.69 2.42 -5.14
N ASN A 27 1.06 3.36 -6.02
CA ASN A 27 2.36 3.33 -6.69
C ASN A 27 3.50 3.67 -5.73
N ASP A 28 3.29 4.64 -4.82
CA ASP A 28 4.30 5.02 -3.83
C ASP A 28 4.61 3.86 -2.90
N VAL A 29 3.57 3.21 -2.37
CA VAL A 29 3.71 2.03 -1.51
C VAL A 29 4.38 0.88 -2.27
N ALA A 30 4.00 0.63 -3.52
CA ALA A 30 4.61 -0.43 -4.33
C ALA A 30 6.11 -0.21 -4.59
N LYS A 31 6.55 1.04 -4.79
CA LYS A 31 7.99 1.36 -4.92
C LYS A 31 8.74 1.04 -3.65
N ILE A 32 8.22 1.45 -2.48
CA ILE A 32 8.85 1.17 -1.19
C ILE A 32 8.92 -0.34 -0.91
N LEU A 33 7.86 -1.10 -1.24
CA LEU A 33 7.89 -2.57 -1.11
C LEU A 33 9.05 -3.21 -1.88
N ILE A 34 9.33 -2.72 -3.09
CA ILE A 34 10.43 -3.23 -3.91
C ILE A 34 11.77 -2.77 -3.37
N GLU A 35 11.93 -1.45 -3.23
CA GLU A 35 13.23 -0.82 -2.96
C GLU A 35 13.74 -1.07 -1.55
N ARG A 36 12.83 -1.17 -0.56
CA ARG A 36 13.20 -1.28 0.86
C ARG A 36 12.95 -2.65 1.44
N PHE A 37 11.89 -3.34 1.01
CA PHE A 37 11.51 -4.62 1.60
C PHE A 37 11.85 -5.83 0.73
N SER A 38 12.47 -5.61 -0.45
CA SER A 38 12.71 -6.68 -1.45
C SER A 38 11.46 -7.50 -1.75
N PHE A 39 10.28 -6.89 -1.58
CA PHE A 39 9.00 -7.54 -1.56
C PHE A 39 8.33 -7.39 -2.92
N GLN A 40 8.05 -8.51 -3.58
CA GLN A 40 7.59 -8.60 -4.98
C GLN A 40 8.63 -8.05 -5.97
N LYS A 41 9.33 -8.92 -6.72
CA LYS A 41 10.48 -8.52 -7.56
C LYS A 41 10.16 -7.58 -8.73
N THR A 42 8.89 -7.40 -9.09
CA THR A 42 8.49 -6.56 -10.23
C THR A 42 7.45 -5.54 -9.83
N PHE A 43 7.56 -4.34 -10.39
CA PHE A 43 6.65 -3.23 -10.13
C PHE A 43 5.17 -3.59 -10.36
N PHE A 44 4.86 -4.29 -11.43
CA PHE A 44 3.49 -4.71 -11.72
C PHE A 44 2.90 -5.63 -10.65
N LYS A 45 3.67 -6.62 -10.18
CA LYS A 45 3.20 -7.53 -9.12
C LYS A 45 3.10 -6.82 -7.77
N ALA A 46 4.08 -5.97 -7.44
CA ALA A 46 4.04 -5.15 -6.23
C ALA A 46 2.83 -4.21 -6.22
N LYS A 47 2.53 -3.55 -7.36
CA LYS A 47 1.39 -2.66 -7.53
C LYS A 47 0.06 -3.38 -7.39
N ALA A 48 -0.11 -4.53 -8.03
CA ALA A 48 -1.33 -5.33 -7.91
C ALA A 48 -1.55 -5.82 -6.47
N PHE A 49 -0.50 -6.32 -5.82
CA PHE A 49 -0.53 -6.69 -4.41
C PHE A 49 -0.93 -5.51 -3.53
N THR A 50 -0.24 -4.39 -3.68
CA THR A 50 -0.48 -3.16 -2.91
C THR A 50 -1.91 -2.67 -3.06
N TYR A 51 -2.41 -2.63 -4.29
CA TYR A 51 -3.78 -2.23 -4.56
C TYR A 51 -4.78 -3.12 -3.83
N ASN A 52 -4.61 -4.44 -3.91
CA ASN A 52 -5.50 -5.39 -3.23
C ASN A 52 -5.49 -5.23 -1.71
N GLN A 53 -4.32 -5.02 -1.10
CA GLN A 53 -4.24 -4.79 0.34
C GLN A 53 -4.84 -3.44 0.74
N ILE A 54 -4.53 -2.35 0.02
CA ILE A 54 -5.12 -1.04 0.30
C ILE A 54 -6.64 -1.07 0.19
N GLN A 55 -7.21 -1.76 -0.81
CA GLN A 55 -8.67 -1.90 -0.91
C GLN A 55 -9.27 -2.62 0.29
N ARG A 56 -8.59 -3.64 0.85
CA ARG A 56 -9.03 -4.30 2.09
C ARG A 56 -8.99 -3.34 3.28
N LEU A 57 -7.90 -2.58 3.43
CA LEU A 57 -7.76 -1.60 4.51
C LEU A 57 -8.80 -0.49 4.42
N VAL A 58 -9.16 -0.05 3.21
CA VAL A 58 -10.27 0.91 2.99
C VAL A 58 -11.61 0.31 3.38
N ARG A 59 -11.90 -0.94 2.99
CA ARG A 59 -13.14 -1.64 3.39
C ARG A 59 -13.25 -1.82 4.90
N ASN A 60 -12.12 -2.02 5.58
CA ASN A 60 -12.05 -2.16 7.03
C ASN A 60 -12.09 -0.79 7.76
N GLY A 61 -12.19 0.33 7.05
CA GLY A 61 -12.23 1.67 7.64
C GLY A 61 -10.89 2.19 8.15
N LEU A 62 -9.78 1.49 7.89
CA LEU A 62 -8.44 1.87 8.36
C LEU A 62 -7.81 2.95 7.49
N LEU A 63 -8.16 2.98 6.20
CA LEU A 63 -7.73 4.00 5.25
C LEU A 63 -8.93 4.70 4.62
N SER A 64 -8.79 5.99 4.42
CA SER A 64 -9.70 6.77 3.59
C SER A 64 -9.19 6.81 2.14
N LYS A 65 -10.11 6.79 1.18
CA LYS A 65 -9.82 6.87 -0.26
C LYS A 65 -10.40 8.17 -0.81
N VAL A 66 -9.54 9.03 -1.38
CA VAL A 66 -9.94 10.30 -1.98
C VAL A 66 -9.41 10.37 -3.40
N ARG A 67 -10.21 10.88 -4.34
CA ARG A 67 -9.74 11.16 -5.70
C ARG A 67 -9.31 12.62 -5.80
N LYS A 68 -8.03 12.89 -6.06
CA LYS A 68 -7.49 14.24 -6.28
C LYS A 68 -6.77 14.29 -7.62
N VAL A 69 -7.08 15.30 -8.43
CA VAL A 69 -6.43 15.54 -9.74
C VAL A 69 -6.43 14.27 -10.61
N GLY A 70 -7.58 13.57 -10.66
CA GLY A 70 -7.75 12.34 -11.44
C GLY A 70 -7.13 11.07 -10.83
N VAL A 71 -6.30 11.18 -9.79
CA VAL A 71 -5.58 10.05 -9.16
C VAL A 71 -6.20 9.70 -7.80
N TYR A 72 -6.27 8.41 -7.48
CA TYR A 72 -6.66 7.95 -6.15
C TYR A 72 -5.50 8.10 -5.17
N GLN A 73 -5.74 8.84 -4.09
CA GLN A 73 -4.88 8.97 -2.94
C GLN A 73 -5.55 8.33 -1.72
N TYR A 74 -4.71 7.91 -0.78
CA TYR A 74 -5.12 7.27 0.45
C TYR A 74 -4.46 7.98 1.62
N SER A 75 -5.18 8.02 2.74
CA SER A 75 -4.70 8.55 4.01
C SER A 75 -5.19 7.66 5.14
N TYR A 76 -4.54 7.72 6.31
CA TYR A 76 -5.11 7.10 7.50
C TYR A 76 -6.49 7.68 7.79
N SER A 77 -7.42 6.81 8.14
CA SER A 77 -8.72 7.24 8.63
C SER A 77 -8.53 7.88 10.01
N ARG A 78 -8.82 9.18 10.14
CA ARG A 78 -8.94 9.81 11.46
C ARG A 78 -10.25 9.30 12.04
N THR A 79 -10.16 8.38 12.98
CA THR A 79 -11.31 7.89 13.74
C THR A 79 -11.88 9.02 14.58
#